data_AF-A0A1I5GH84-F1
#
_entry.id   AF-A0A1I5GH84-F1
#
_cell.length_a   1.000
_cell.length_b   1.000
_cell.length_c   1.000
_cell.angle_alpha   90.00
_cell.angle_beta   90.00
_cell.angle_gamma   90.00
#
_symmetry.space_group_name_H-M   'P 1'
#
loop_
_entity.id
_entity.type
_entity.pdbx_description
1 polymer ?
#
loop_
_entity_poly.entity_id
_entity_poly.type
_entity_poly.pdbx_seq_one_letter_code
_entity_poly.pdbx_strand_id
1 'polypeptide(L)'
;MALTLGVIDDDDRRLLRRLAGLVADMPVTKNGYTDQFFQARRREPMSVSAEIQWSLLPPLTMTTPQVAIAGILEPAYDVAGDSLDYALNDDILHLAVIDAMGHGLNAAVLATVAVGAYRHARRADAGHPAPLLIRGHHVLRALEGPGTLPVGVGGPPP
;
A
#
# COMPACT_ATOMS: atom_id res chain seq x y z
N MET A 1 -13.24 23.31 9.53
CA MET A 1 -13.78 23.06 10.88
C MET A 1 -12.64 23.29 11.86
N ALA A 2 -12.78 24.22 12.80
CA ALA A 2 -11.75 24.54 13.79
C ALA A 2 -12.37 24.46 15.20
N LEU A 3 -11.64 23.87 16.14
CA LEU A 3 -12.01 23.76 17.55
C LEU A 3 -10.89 24.41 18.38
N THR A 4 -11.25 25.32 19.28
CA THR A 4 -10.30 26.00 20.17
C THR A 4 -10.63 25.63 21.61
N LEU A 5 -9.67 25.04 22.33
CA LEU A 5 -9.80 24.68 23.74
C LEU A 5 -8.91 25.59 24.59
N GLY A 6 -9.40 26.04 25.74
CA GLY A 6 -8.67 26.98 26.62
C GLY A 6 -7.51 26.33 27.38
N VAL A 7 -7.57 25.03 27.63
CA VAL A 7 -6.53 24.16 28.17
C VAL A 7 -6.72 22.78 27.53
N ILE A 8 -5.65 22.01 27.35
CA ILE A 8 -5.71 20.65 26.80
C ILE A 8 -5.13 19.69 27.84
N ASP A 9 -5.99 18.85 28.41
CA ASP A 9 -5.59 17.75 29.28
C ASP A 9 -5.36 16.44 28.48
N ASP A 10 -4.99 15.35 29.17
CA ASP A 10 -4.72 14.06 28.52
C ASP A 10 -5.99 13.37 28.00
N ASP A 11 -7.14 13.66 28.61
CA ASP A 11 -8.43 13.16 28.16
C ASP A 11 -8.85 13.85 26.85
N ASP A 12 -8.67 15.17 26.77
CA ASP A 12 -8.84 15.96 25.55
C ASP A 12 -7.93 15.44 24.44
N ARG A 13 -6.64 15.21 24.72
CA ARG A 13 -5.70 14.66 23.71
C ARG A 13 -6.16 13.30 23.20
N ARG A 14 -6.63 12.42 24.09
CA ARG A 14 -7.12 11.10 23.71
C ARG A 14 -8.35 11.22 22.82
N LEU A 15 -9.31 12.07 23.17
CA LEU A 15 -10.52 12.30 22.39
C LEU A 15 -10.20 12.92 21.03
N LEU A 16 -9.34 13.93 20.99
CA LEU A 16 -8.91 14.59 19.75
C LEU A 16 -8.19 13.62 18.81
N ARG A 17 -7.34 12.72 19.32
CA ARG A 17 -6.70 11.68 18.49
C ARG A 17 -7.71 10.70 17.90
N ARG A 18 -8.71 10.28 18.68
CA ARG A 18 -9.79 9.42 18.20
C ARG A 18 -10.63 10.12 17.13
N LEU A 19 -11.00 11.37 17.38
CA LEU A 19 -11.74 12.20 16.41
C LEU A 19 -10.93 12.40 15.12
N ALA A 20 -9.64 12.73 15.23
CA ALA A 20 -8.76 12.88 14.08
C ALA A 20 -8.65 11.58 13.29
N GLY A 21 -8.54 10.42 13.95
CA GLY A 21 -8.56 9.11 13.30
C GLY A 21 -9.86 8.87 12.53
N LEU A 22 -11.02 9.08 13.16
CA LEU A 22 -12.32 8.93 12.50
C LEU A 22 -12.49 9.87 11.30
N VAL A 23 -12.05 11.12 11.43
CA VAL A 23 -12.07 12.09 10.32
C VAL A 23 -11.10 11.70 9.22
N ALA A 24 -9.94 11.13 9.54
CA ALA A 24 -8.98 10.63 8.56
C ALA A 24 -9.47 9.36 7.84
N ASP A 25 -10.26 8.52 8.50
CA ASP A 25 -10.88 7.34 7.89
C ASP A 25 -11.95 7.72 6.85
N MET A 26 -12.63 8.87 7.01
CA MET A 26 -13.65 9.32 6.05
C MET A 26 -13.13 9.50 4.61
N PRO A 27 -12.07 10.29 4.33
CA PRO A 27 -11.54 10.42 2.98
C PRO A 27 -10.96 9.10 2.47
N VAL A 28 -10.39 8.24 3.33
CA VAL A 28 -9.85 6.94 2.90
C VAL A 28 -10.97 6.01 2.45
N THR A 29 -12.02 5.85 3.26
CA THR A 29 -13.18 5.00 2.95
C THR A 29 -14.01 5.53 1.79
N LYS A 30 -14.05 6.86 1.60
CA LYS A 30 -14.78 7.49 0.50
C LYS A 30 -13.98 7.65 -0.79
N ASN A 31 -12.67 7.41 -0.77
CA ASN A 31 -11.77 7.67 -1.91
C ASN A 31 -12.20 6.95 -3.19
N GLY A 32 -12.76 5.73 -3.06
CA GLY A 32 -13.18 4.92 -4.21
C GLY A 32 -14.54 5.29 -4.82
N TYR A 33 -15.32 6.17 -4.19
CA TYR A 33 -16.66 6.56 -4.68
C TYR A 33 -16.65 7.83 -5.53
N THR A 34 -15.53 8.55 -5.58
CA THR A 34 -15.44 9.81 -6.32
C THR A 34 -14.00 10.14 -6.72
N ASP A 35 -13.85 10.61 -7.95
CA ASP A 35 -12.56 11.09 -8.45
C ASP A 35 -12.19 12.46 -7.85
N GLN A 36 -13.11 13.15 -7.17
CA GLN A 36 -12.88 14.49 -6.61
C GLN A 36 -11.71 14.51 -5.62
N PHE A 37 -11.54 13.46 -4.81
CA PHE A 37 -10.40 13.37 -3.89
C PHE A 37 -9.08 13.14 -4.62
N PHE A 38 -9.11 12.32 -5.68
CA PHE A 38 -7.94 12.09 -6.53
C PHE A 38 -7.55 13.37 -7.27
N GLN A 39 -8.52 14.09 -7.85
CA GLN A 39 -8.30 15.39 -8.49
C GLN A 39 -7.77 16.44 -7.53
N ALA A 40 -8.35 16.56 -6.33
CA ALA A 40 -7.93 17.56 -5.33
C ALA A 40 -6.50 17.34 -4.80
N ARG A 41 -5.99 16.10 -4.85
CA ARG A 41 -4.61 15.76 -4.43
C ARG A 41 -3.56 16.10 -5.49
N ARG A 42 -3.97 16.26 -6.75
CA ARG A 42 -3.07 16.51 -7.89
C ARG A 42 -2.76 17.99 -8.04
N ARG A 43 -1.50 18.31 -8.34
CA ARG A 43 -1.05 19.66 -8.70
C ARG A 43 -0.95 19.87 -10.21
N GLU A 44 -0.84 18.78 -10.96
CA GLU A 44 -0.71 18.76 -12.41
C GLU A 44 -1.40 17.52 -13.00
N PRO A 45 -1.70 17.52 -14.32
CA PRO A 45 -2.25 16.35 -15.00
C PRO A 45 -1.30 15.14 -14.90
N MET A 46 -1.86 13.93 -14.83
CA MET A 46 -1.09 12.69 -14.88
C MET A 46 -1.11 12.08 -16.29
N SER A 47 0.00 11.46 -16.68
CA SER A 47 0.02 10.52 -17.80
C SER A 47 -0.87 9.30 -17.50
N VAL A 48 -1.41 8.67 -18.54
CA VAL A 48 -2.22 7.44 -18.39
C VAL A 48 -1.45 6.35 -17.63
N SER A 49 -0.15 6.23 -17.89
CA SER A 49 0.69 5.27 -17.22
C SER A 49 0.84 5.56 -15.73
N ALA A 50 0.98 6.83 -15.34
CA ALA A 50 0.99 7.22 -13.93
C ALA A 50 -0.37 6.99 -13.26
N GLU A 51 -1.49 7.27 -13.95
CA GLU A 51 -2.83 6.98 -13.43
C GLU A 51 -3.04 5.48 -13.17
N ILE A 52 -2.60 4.61 -14.10
CA ILE A 52 -2.63 3.16 -13.91
C ILE A 52 -1.86 2.78 -12.64
N GLN A 53 -0.64 3.31 -12.45
CA GLN A 53 0.14 2.98 -11.26
C GLN A 53 -0.49 3.46 -9.96
N TRP A 54 -0.95 4.70 -9.92
CA TRP A 54 -1.63 5.25 -8.75
C TRP A 54 -2.86 4.44 -8.36
N SER A 55 -3.56 3.84 -9.33
CA SER A 55 -4.71 2.97 -9.08
C SER A 55 -4.33 1.62 -8.44
N LEU A 56 -3.08 1.17 -8.60
CA LEU A 56 -2.61 -0.10 -8.05
C LEU A 56 -2.14 0.01 -6.60
N LEU A 57 -1.73 1.20 -6.17
CA LEU A 57 -1.11 1.41 -4.86
C LEU A 57 -2.11 1.15 -3.71
N PRO A 58 -1.67 0.49 -2.63
CA PRO A 58 -2.42 0.48 -1.38
C PRO A 58 -2.47 1.89 -0.76
N PRO A 59 -3.24 2.11 0.32
CA PRO A 59 -3.12 3.34 1.10
C PRO A 59 -1.65 3.65 1.43
N LEU A 60 -1.15 4.82 1.05
CA LEU A 60 0.29 5.13 1.21
C LEU A 60 0.73 5.35 2.66
N THR A 61 -0.20 5.31 3.60
CA THR A 61 0.10 5.40 5.03
C THR A 61 -0.75 4.39 5.80
N MET A 62 -0.12 3.70 6.74
CA MET A 62 -0.78 2.82 7.69
C MET A 62 -0.07 2.93 9.03
N THR A 63 -0.82 2.92 10.12
CA THR A 63 -0.25 2.88 11.47
C THR A 63 -1.06 1.91 12.32
N THR A 64 -0.37 0.93 12.90
CA THR A 64 -0.88 0.01 13.90
C THR A 64 0.01 0.07 15.15
N PRO A 65 -0.39 -0.50 16.29
CA PRO A 65 0.49 -0.62 17.45
C PRO A 65 1.83 -1.31 17.16
N GLN A 66 1.87 -2.22 16.17
CA GLN A 66 3.03 -3.02 15.81
C GLN A 66 3.93 -2.37 14.74
N VAL A 67 3.34 -1.66 13.77
CA VAL A 67 4.09 -1.10 12.63
C VAL A 67 3.47 0.19 12.09
N ALA A 68 4.33 1.09 11.63
CA ALA A 68 3.95 2.26 10.83
C ALA A 68 4.60 2.17 9.45
N ILE A 69 3.82 2.38 8.41
CA ILE A 69 4.24 2.38 7.01
C ILE A 69 3.92 3.74 6.40
N ALA A 70 4.88 4.27 5.65
CA ALA A 70 4.71 5.41 4.77
C ALA A 70 5.37 5.08 3.42
N GLY A 71 4.64 5.32 2.33
CA GLY A 71 5.10 5.14 0.96
C GLY A 71 5.06 6.47 0.20
N ILE A 72 6.01 6.64 -0.71
CA ILE A 72 6.05 7.75 -1.67
C ILE A 72 6.49 7.20 -3.02
N LEU A 73 5.94 7.77 -4.09
CA LEU A 73 6.30 7.45 -5.47
C LEU A 73 6.65 8.76 -6.19
N GLU A 74 7.86 8.84 -6.72
CA GLU A 74 8.36 9.96 -7.51
C GLU A 74 9.11 9.39 -8.74
N PRO A 75 8.87 9.88 -9.98
CA PRO A 75 8.00 10.99 -10.36
C PRO A 75 6.52 10.62 -10.30
N ALA A 76 5.69 11.46 -9.68
CA ALA A 76 4.28 11.12 -9.46
C ALA A 76 3.36 11.25 -10.71
N TYR A 77 3.77 11.97 -11.77
CA TYR A 77 2.87 12.40 -12.85
C TYR A 77 3.21 11.86 -14.25
N ASP A 78 4.49 11.66 -14.58
CA ASP A 78 4.91 11.49 -15.98
C ASP A 78 5.49 10.11 -16.34
N VAL A 79 5.98 9.36 -15.36
CA VAL A 79 6.63 8.06 -15.58
C VAL A 79 5.99 7.01 -14.71
N ALA A 80 5.86 5.83 -15.28
CA ALA A 80 5.45 4.64 -14.59
C ALA A 80 6.46 3.53 -14.81
N GLY A 81 6.64 2.71 -13.79
CA GLY A 81 7.37 1.45 -13.74
C GLY A 81 7.42 0.92 -12.31
N ASP A 82 7.56 1.84 -11.35
CA ASP A 82 7.69 1.50 -9.94
C ASP A 82 6.34 1.33 -9.26
N SER A 83 6.20 0.32 -8.41
CA SER A 83 5.00 0.10 -7.61
C SER A 83 5.36 -0.42 -6.23
N LEU A 84 4.54 -0.06 -5.25
CA LEU A 84 4.65 -0.53 -3.89
C LEU A 84 3.35 -1.24 -3.53
N ASP A 85 3.45 -2.42 -2.90
CA ASP A 85 2.31 -3.11 -2.33
C ASP A 85 2.65 -3.63 -0.93
N TYR A 86 1.67 -3.62 -0.04
CA TYR A 86 1.81 -4.23 1.28
C TYR A 86 0.51 -4.87 1.76
N ALA A 87 0.60 -5.77 2.71
CA ALA A 87 -0.52 -6.18 3.56
C ALA A 87 0.01 -6.61 4.92
N LEU A 88 -0.71 -6.25 5.96
CA LEU A 88 -0.49 -6.76 7.30
C LEU A 88 -1.58 -7.79 7.59
N ASN A 89 -1.18 -9.06 7.69
CA ASN A 89 -2.06 -10.17 8.04
C ASN A 89 -1.55 -10.76 9.35
N ASP A 90 -2.38 -10.80 10.38
CA ASP A 90 -1.98 -11.15 11.74
C ASP A 90 -0.73 -10.38 12.19
N ASP A 91 0.38 -11.08 12.43
CA ASP A 91 1.67 -10.50 12.83
C ASP A 91 2.70 -10.47 11.68
N ILE A 92 2.26 -10.71 10.43
CA ILE A 92 3.13 -10.75 9.24
C ILE A 92 2.85 -9.56 8.34
N LEU A 93 3.87 -8.71 8.20
CA LEU A 93 3.87 -7.65 7.18
C LEU A 93 4.48 -8.18 5.88
N HIS A 94 3.64 -8.33 4.85
CA HIS A 94 4.08 -8.53 3.48
C HIS A 94 4.34 -7.16 2.85
N LEU A 95 5.52 -6.95 2.28
CA LEU A 95 5.92 -5.72 1.60
C LEU A 95 6.62 -6.09 0.29
N ALA A 96 6.22 -5.46 -0.80
CA ALA A 96 6.85 -5.59 -2.11
C ALA A 96 7.11 -4.21 -2.70
N VAL A 97 8.30 -4.06 -3.27
CA VAL A 97 8.67 -2.96 -4.16
C VAL A 97 8.96 -3.60 -5.52
N ILE A 98 8.29 -3.11 -6.55
CA ILE A 98 8.36 -3.62 -7.91
C ILE A 98 8.93 -2.49 -8.75
N ASP A 99 9.97 -2.78 -9.51
CA ASP A 99 10.55 -1.89 -10.52
C ASP A 99 10.34 -2.57 -11.88
N ALA A 100 9.39 -2.06 -12.67
CA ALA A 100 9.15 -2.54 -14.01
C ALA A 100 10.09 -1.82 -14.98
N MET A 101 11.12 -2.54 -15.42
CA MET A 101 12.08 -2.09 -16.43
C MET A 101 11.37 -1.53 -17.68
N GLY A 102 11.68 -0.28 -18.03
CA GLY A 102 11.11 0.43 -19.17
C GLY A 102 10.55 1.79 -18.77
N HIS A 103 9.70 2.39 -19.62
CA HIS A 103 9.03 3.63 -19.29
C HIS A 103 7.61 3.70 -19.87
N GLY A 104 6.76 4.50 -19.22
CA GLY A 104 5.41 4.79 -19.69
C GLY A 104 4.48 3.59 -19.62
N LEU A 105 3.63 3.43 -20.64
CA LEU A 105 2.52 2.48 -20.59
C LEU A 105 2.96 1.01 -20.52
N ASN A 106 4.03 0.62 -21.22
CA ASN A 106 4.52 -0.76 -21.20
C ASN A 106 4.99 -1.16 -19.79
N ALA A 107 5.72 -0.27 -19.11
CA ALA A 107 6.16 -0.48 -17.75
C ALA A 107 4.96 -0.50 -16.77
N ALA A 108 3.95 0.35 -16.97
CA ALA A 108 2.71 0.31 -16.18
C ALA A 108 1.95 -1.01 -16.32
N VAL A 109 1.85 -1.56 -17.54
CA VAL A 109 1.21 -2.87 -17.79
C VAL A 109 2.00 -3.99 -17.11
N LEU A 110 3.32 -3.99 -17.22
CA LEU A 110 4.17 -4.98 -16.56
C LEU A 110 4.03 -4.89 -15.02
N ALA A 111 4.06 -3.68 -14.46
CA ALA A 111 3.84 -3.44 -13.04
C ALA A 111 2.46 -3.95 -12.60
N THR A 112 1.42 -3.76 -13.41
CA THR A 112 0.06 -4.26 -13.14
C THR A 112 0.04 -5.78 -13.04
N VAL A 113 0.65 -6.48 -14.01
CA VAL A 113 0.74 -7.94 -14.01
C VAL A 113 1.55 -8.42 -12.81
N ALA A 114 2.68 -7.79 -12.52
CA ALA A 114 3.54 -8.13 -11.39
C ALA A 114 2.84 -7.96 -10.04
N VAL A 115 2.16 -6.82 -9.80
CA VAL A 115 1.36 -6.57 -8.60
C VAL A 115 0.24 -7.59 -8.49
N GLY A 116 -0.48 -7.87 -9.58
CA GLY A 116 -1.55 -8.86 -9.62
C GLY A 116 -1.06 -10.26 -9.26
N ALA A 117 0.04 -10.71 -9.88
CA ALA A 117 0.66 -11.99 -9.62
C ALA A 117 1.18 -12.11 -8.18
N TYR A 118 1.85 -11.07 -7.66
CA TYR A 118 2.31 -11.01 -6.28
C TYR A 118 1.14 -11.13 -5.29
N ARG A 119 0.08 -10.33 -5.48
CA ARG A 119 -1.12 -10.38 -4.63
C ARG A 119 -1.83 -11.73 -4.70
N HIS A 120 -1.87 -12.35 -5.88
CA HIS A 120 -2.43 -13.69 -6.07
C HIS A 120 -1.62 -14.73 -5.30
N ALA A 121 -0.29 -14.76 -5.51
CA ALA A 121 0.61 -15.67 -4.82
C ALA A 121 0.52 -15.51 -3.30
N ARG A 122 0.50 -14.27 -2.80
CA ARG A 122 0.30 -13.97 -1.37
C ARG A 122 -0.99 -14.56 -0.80
N ARG A 123 -2.11 -14.40 -1.51
CA ARG A 123 -3.41 -14.88 -1.02
C ARG A 123 -3.58 -16.39 -1.12
N ALA A 124 -2.85 -17.04 -2.02
CA ALA A 124 -2.83 -18.49 -2.19
C ALA A 124 -1.74 -19.18 -1.34
N ASP A 125 -1.03 -18.43 -0.49
CA ASP A 125 0.16 -18.87 0.25
C ASP A 125 1.21 -19.56 -0.64
N ALA A 126 1.36 -19.01 -1.85
CA ALA A 126 1.88 -19.73 -2.99
C ALA A 126 3.24 -19.27 -3.45
N GLY A 127 4.24 -19.45 -2.58
CA GLY A 127 5.63 -19.23 -2.95
C GLY A 127 5.96 -17.78 -3.33
N HIS A 128 5.21 -16.80 -2.81
CA HIS A 128 5.67 -15.41 -2.85
C HIS A 128 7.02 -15.30 -2.12
N PRO A 129 7.88 -14.32 -2.45
CA PRO A 129 9.15 -14.17 -1.76
C PRO A 129 8.95 -14.19 -0.25
N ALA A 130 9.80 -14.96 0.43
CA ALA A 130 9.75 -15.15 1.88
C ALA A 130 9.62 -13.79 2.59
N PRO A 131 8.64 -13.59 3.49
CA PRO A 131 8.48 -12.33 4.19
C PRO A 131 9.78 -11.93 4.89
N LEU A 132 10.19 -10.66 4.78
CA LEU A 132 11.42 -10.19 5.41
C LEU A 132 11.11 -9.65 6.81
N LEU A 133 11.79 -10.18 7.82
CA LEU A 133 11.81 -9.61 9.16
C LEU A 133 12.72 -8.38 9.16
N ILE A 134 12.15 -7.19 9.34
CA ILE A 134 12.89 -5.93 9.42
C ILE A 134 12.83 -5.39 10.85
N ARG A 135 13.98 -5.02 11.41
CA ARG A 135 14.07 -4.33 12.71
C ARG A 135 15.08 -3.20 12.63
N GLY A 136 14.70 -2.01 13.11
CA GLY A 136 15.59 -0.85 13.13
C GLY A 136 16.14 -0.50 11.75
N HIS A 137 15.30 -0.54 10.71
CA HIS A 137 15.67 -0.29 9.30
C HIS A 137 16.61 -1.32 8.66
N HIS A 138 16.90 -2.45 9.32
CA HIS A 138 17.70 -3.53 8.76
C HIS A 138 16.85 -4.77 8.50
N VAL A 139 17.05 -5.40 7.33
CA VAL A 139 16.54 -6.75 7.06
C VAL A 139 17.34 -7.73 7.92
N LEU A 140 16.70 -8.30 8.93
CA LEU A 140 17.31 -9.29 9.81
C LEU A 140 17.37 -10.66 9.15
N ARG A 141 16.26 -11.10 8.55
CA ARG A 141 16.18 -12.40 7.86
C ARG A 141 14.94 -12.51 6.97
N ALA A 142 14.98 -13.44 6.03
CA ALA A 142 13.78 -14.01 5.44
C ALA A 142 13.11 -14.99 6.43
N LEU A 143 11.78 -14.96 6.48
CA LEU A 143 10.93 -15.85 7.25
C LEU A 143 10.52 -17.04 6.39
N GLU A 144 10.68 -18.25 6.92
CA GLU A 144 10.25 -19.47 6.25
C GLU A 144 8.76 -19.71 6.52
N GLY A 145 7.98 -19.91 5.46
CA GLY A 145 6.57 -20.29 5.53
C GLY A 145 6.27 -21.39 4.50
N PRO A 146 5.31 -22.29 4.76
CA PRO A 146 4.94 -23.33 3.81
C PRO A 146 4.38 -22.70 2.53
N GLY A 147 5.07 -22.86 1.40
CA GLY A 147 4.57 -22.40 0.10
C GLY A 147 3.79 -23.50 -0.63
N THR A 148 2.58 -23.21 -1.13
CA THR A 148 1.79 -24.12 -1.97
C THR A 148 1.48 -23.50 -3.33
N LEU A 149 1.87 -24.12 -4.45
CA LEU A 149 1.65 -23.52 -5.78
C LEU A 149 0.20 -23.05 -6.00
N PRO A 150 0.00 -21.89 -6.68
CA PRO A 150 -1.34 -21.34 -6.84
C PRO A 150 -2.22 -22.28 -7.68
N VAL A 151 -3.54 -22.27 -7.40
CA VAL A 151 -4.53 -23.00 -8.21
C VAL A 151 -4.40 -22.59 -9.68
N GLY A 152 -4.26 -23.59 -10.57
CA GLY A 152 -4.09 -23.38 -12.01
C GLY A 152 -2.63 -23.33 -12.51
N VAL A 153 -1.64 -23.38 -11.61
CA VAL A 153 -0.19 -23.39 -11.96
C VAL A 153 0.46 -24.73 -11.63
N GLY A 154 -0.32 -25.81 -11.61
CA GLY A 154 0.17 -27.18 -11.38
C GLY A 154 0.34 -27.58 -9.90
N GLY A 155 -0.21 -26.82 -8.95
CA GLY A 155 -0.29 -27.21 -7.54
C GLY A 155 -1.36 -28.28 -7.27
N PRO A 156 -1.24 -29.04 -6.15
CA PRO A 156 -2.31 -29.95 -5.73
C PRO A 156 -3.61 -29.17 -5.48
N PRO A 157 -4.80 -29.75 -5.77
CA PRO A 157 -6.08 -29.11 -5.45
C PRO A 157 -6.23 -28.94 -3.93
N PRO A 158 -7.02 -27.93 -3.48
CA PRO A 158 -7.27 -27.70 -2.06
C PRO A 158 -7.95 -28.90 -1.38
#